data_AF-A0A7S8MW02-F1
#
_entry.id   AF-A0A7S8MW02-F1
#
_cell.length_a   1.000
_cell.length_b   1.000
_cell.length_c   1.000
_cell.angle_alpha   90.00
_cell.angle_beta   90.00
_cell.angle_gamma   90.00
#
_symmetry.space_group_name_H-M   'P 1'
#
loop_
_entity.id
_entity.type
_entity.pdbx_description
1 polymer ?
#
loop_
_entity_poly.entity_id
_entity_poly.type
_entity_poly.pdbx_seq_one_letter_code
_entity_poly.pdbx_strand_id
1 'polypeptide(L)'
;MTAASASDLPSLIPDGTYNFRDIGGLPLASGDDTRTGVLYRSDALSALTPLGLEQLAATDIEVVVDFRTAMEQQMAPDRLPASRHLQTVQLGVLEGAMAGWRRRC
;
A
#
# COMPACT_ATOMS: atom_id res chain seq x y z
N MET A 1 9.64 -26.17 12.63
CA MET A 1 9.64 -24.68 12.65
C MET A 1 8.46 -24.25 11.81
N THR A 2 7.34 -23.91 12.45
CA THR A 2 6.14 -23.43 11.76
C THR A 2 6.37 -21.96 11.43
N ALA A 3 6.21 -21.55 10.17
CA ALA A 3 6.16 -20.13 9.85
C ALA A 3 4.95 -19.52 10.56
N ALA A 4 5.13 -18.37 11.19
CA ALA A 4 3.99 -17.56 11.63
C ALA A 4 3.16 -17.23 10.38
N SER A 5 1.84 -17.37 10.47
CA SER A 5 0.97 -16.90 9.40
C SER A 5 0.93 -15.37 9.46
N ALA A 6 0.79 -14.70 8.32
CA ALA A 6 0.66 -13.23 8.25
C ALA A 6 -0.49 -12.67 9.14
N SER A 7 -1.43 -13.54 9.54
CA SER A 7 -2.53 -13.27 10.47
C SER A 7 -2.14 -13.19 11.95
N ASP A 8 -0.94 -13.64 12.34
CA ASP A 8 -0.50 -13.70 13.75
C ASP A 8 0.32 -12.47 14.18
N LEU A 9 0.72 -11.61 13.25
CA LEU A 9 1.27 -10.30 13.59
C LEU A 9 0.15 -9.42 14.16
N PRO A 10 0.32 -8.78 15.33
CA PRO A 10 -0.62 -7.77 15.78
C PRO A 10 -0.75 -6.70 14.68
N SER A 11 -1.96 -6.17 14.47
CA SER A 11 -2.26 -5.22 13.37
C SER A 11 -1.54 -3.89 13.57
N LEU A 12 -0.24 -3.89 13.28
CA LEU A 12 0.71 -2.85 13.62
C LEU A 12 0.65 -1.79 12.53
N ILE A 13 -0.25 -0.83 12.72
CA ILE A 13 -0.35 0.38 11.90
C ILE A 13 1.02 1.07 11.91
N PRO A 14 1.73 1.18 10.77
CA PRO A 14 3.06 1.78 10.76
C PRO A 14 3.00 3.26 11.14
N ASP A 15 3.82 3.66 12.09
CA ASP A 15 3.80 4.99 12.69
C ASP A 15 4.14 6.10 11.67
N GLY A 16 3.37 7.17 11.71
CA GLY A 16 3.38 8.22 10.68
C GLY A 16 2.57 7.90 9.41
N THR A 17 1.94 6.72 9.29
CA THR A 17 0.89 6.53 8.27
C THR A 17 -0.44 7.14 8.71
N TYR A 18 -1.22 7.60 7.74
CA TYR A 18 -2.62 7.92 7.93
C TYR A 18 -3.49 6.95 7.14
N ASN A 19 -4.73 6.72 7.60
CA ASN A 19 -5.70 5.84 6.97
C ASN A 19 -5.28 4.36 6.75
N PHE A 20 -4.13 3.91 7.28
CA PHE A 20 -3.61 2.55 7.10
C PHE A 20 -4.57 1.49 7.67
N ARG A 21 -4.98 0.53 6.83
CA ARG A 21 -5.72 -0.67 7.25
C ARG A 21 -5.74 -1.75 6.16
N ASP A 22 -5.96 -2.98 6.60
CA ASP A 22 -6.39 -4.09 5.77
C ASP A 22 -7.78 -3.81 5.17
N ILE A 23 -8.05 -4.35 3.96
CA ILE A 23 -9.38 -4.33 3.31
C ILE A 23 -9.98 -5.73 3.12
N GLY A 24 -9.46 -6.75 3.82
CA GLY A 24 -10.12 -8.03 4.03
C GLY A 24 -11.52 -7.87 4.67
N GLY A 25 -12.40 -8.84 4.44
CA GLY A 25 -13.78 -8.82 4.95
C GLY A 25 -14.78 -7.99 4.13
N LEU A 26 -14.44 -7.64 2.88
CA LEU A 26 -15.39 -7.01 1.94
C LEU A 26 -16.09 -8.09 1.10
N PRO A 27 -17.42 -8.05 0.95
CA PRO A 27 -18.18 -9.08 0.25
C PRO A 27 -17.88 -9.09 -1.26
N LEU A 28 -17.62 -10.27 -1.79
CA LEU A 28 -17.44 -10.54 -3.22
C LEU A 28 -18.77 -10.97 -3.86
N ALA A 29 -18.89 -10.72 -5.16
CA ALA A 29 -20.06 -11.17 -5.93
C ALA A 29 -20.21 -12.71 -6.01
N SER A 30 -19.17 -13.47 -5.63
CA SER A 30 -19.22 -14.93 -5.50
C SER A 30 -19.88 -15.43 -4.20
N GLY A 31 -20.08 -14.54 -3.21
CA GLY A 31 -20.61 -14.88 -1.88
C GLY A 31 -19.54 -15.13 -0.80
N ASP A 32 -18.26 -15.11 -1.16
CA ASP A 32 -17.12 -15.09 -0.22
C ASP A 32 -16.73 -13.64 0.13
N ASP A 33 -15.82 -13.46 1.09
CA ASP A 33 -15.21 -12.16 1.43
C ASP A 33 -13.77 -12.02 0.89
N THR A 34 -13.29 -10.78 0.75
CA THR A 34 -11.86 -10.50 0.50
C THR A 34 -10.99 -11.08 1.62
N ARG A 35 -9.88 -11.73 1.25
CA ARG A 35 -8.94 -12.31 2.20
C ARG A 35 -8.20 -11.21 2.97
N THR A 36 -8.17 -11.32 4.29
CA THR A 36 -7.34 -10.49 5.18
C THR A 36 -5.84 -10.71 4.94
N GLY A 37 -5.05 -9.69 5.24
CA GLY A 37 -3.59 -9.72 5.09
C GLY A 37 -3.07 -9.64 3.64
N VAL A 38 -3.95 -9.47 2.64
CA VAL A 38 -3.56 -9.45 1.22
C VAL A 38 -3.45 -8.04 0.65
N LEU A 39 -4.37 -7.14 1.01
CA LEU A 39 -4.41 -5.81 0.44
C LEU A 39 -4.68 -4.78 1.55
N TYR A 40 -3.74 -3.85 1.67
CA TYR A 40 -3.82 -2.73 2.59
C TYR A 40 -4.04 -1.44 1.79
N ARG A 41 -4.71 -0.47 2.41
CA ARG A 41 -4.76 0.92 1.93
C ARG A 41 -4.15 1.83 2.97
N SER A 42 -3.45 2.88 2.55
CA SER A 42 -2.97 3.98 3.38
C SER A 42 -3.08 5.30 2.61
N ASP A 43 -2.77 6.39 3.30
CA ASP A 43 -2.33 7.63 2.67
C ASP A 43 -0.85 7.52 2.20
N ALA A 44 -0.26 8.62 1.75
CA ALA A 44 1.15 8.70 1.35
C ALA A 44 2.13 8.23 2.44
N LEU A 45 3.27 7.64 2.04
CA LEU A 45 4.27 7.06 2.95
C LEU A 45 5.43 8.03 3.26
N SER A 46 5.35 9.28 2.81
CA SER A 46 6.34 10.33 3.06
C SER A 46 6.48 10.72 4.55
N ALA A 47 5.42 10.51 5.34
CA ALA A 47 5.36 10.86 6.76
C ALA A 47 5.81 9.72 7.72
N LEU A 48 6.15 8.52 7.21
CA LEU A 48 6.61 7.39 8.02
C LEU A 48 7.76 7.79 8.96
N THR A 49 7.65 7.47 10.24
CA THR A 49 8.71 7.71 11.23
C THR A 49 9.78 6.62 11.16
N PRO A 50 10.93 6.73 11.87
CA PRO A 50 11.88 5.62 11.98
C PRO A 50 11.22 4.33 12.50
N LEU A 51 10.32 4.45 13.48
CA LEU A 51 9.51 3.33 13.97
C LEU A 51 8.57 2.80 12.88
N GLY A 52 7.88 3.68 12.15
CA GLY A 52 7.02 3.27 11.03
C GLY A 52 7.77 2.52 9.92
N LEU A 53 9.02 2.87 9.66
CA LEU A 53 9.88 2.15 8.71
C LEU A 53 10.24 0.74 9.20
N GLU A 54 10.56 0.57 10.48
CA GLU A 54 10.79 -0.74 11.09
C GLU A 54 9.52 -1.59 11.09
N GLN A 55 8.37 -1.00 11.41
CA GLN A 55 7.07 -1.66 11.40
C GLN A 55 6.66 -2.11 10.00
N LEU A 56 6.80 -1.25 8.98
CA LEU A 56 6.56 -1.61 7.58
C LEU A 56 7.55 -2.68 7.11
N ALA A 57 8.82 -2.63 7.55
CA ALA A 57 9.80 -3.67 7.26
C ALA A 57 9.43 -5.04 7.85
N ALA A 58 8.75 -5.07 8.99
CA ALA A 58 8.31 -6.29 9.66
C ALA A 58 7.00 -6.90 9.10
N THR A 59 6.31 -6.21 8.17
CA THR A 59 5.15 -6.78 7.45
C THR A 59 5.56 -7.69 6.29
N ASP A 60 4.66 -8.58 5.88
CA ASP A 60 4.80 -9.39 4.66
C ASP A 60 4.40 -8.63 3.36
N ILE A 61 4.18 -7.31 3.42
CA ILE A 61 3.84 -6.51 2.24
C ILE A 61 5.06 -6.45 1.32
N GLU A 62 4.95 -6.90 0.06
CA GLU A 62 6.04 -6.88 -0.92
C GLU A 62 5.93 -5.72 -1.94
N VAL A 63 4.72 -5.25 -2.19
CA VAL A 63 4.40 -4.30 -3.28
C VAL A 63 3.71 -3.05 -2.72
N VAL A 64 4.19 -1.88 -3.12
CA VAL A 64 3.52 -0.58 -2.89
C VAL A 64 2.96 -0.12 -4.23
N VAL A 65 1.65 0.13 -4.30
CA VAL A 65 1.02 0.74 -5.49
C VAL A 65 0.77 2.21 -5.19
N ASP A 66 1.53 3.08 -5.85
CA ASP A 66 1.38 4.53 -5.68
C ASP A 66 0.48 5.10 -6.79
N PHE A 67 -0.65 5.65 -6.36
CA PHE A 67 -1.68 6.25 -7.21
C PHE A 67 -1.52 7.76 -7.40
N ARG A 68 -0.55 8.38 -6.72
CA ARG A 68 -0.26 9.81 -6.83
C ARG A 68 0.41 10.13 -8.17
N THR A 69 0.23 11.36 -8.65
CA THR A 69 0.98 11.86 -9.81
C THR A 69 2.47 12.00 -9.50
N ALA A 70 3.30 12.00 -10.54
CA ALA A 70 4.73 12.26 -10.42
C ALA A 70 5.06 13.60 -9.72
N MET A 71 4.18 14.60 -9.84
CA MET A 71 4.34 15.90 -9.15
C MET A 71 4.11 15.78 -7.64
N GLU A 72 3.06 15.09 -7.22
CA GLU A 72 2.78 14.82 -5.79
C GLU A 72 3.89 13.98 -5.15
N GLN A 73 4.45 13.00 -5.88
CA GLN A 73 5.59 12.21 -5.44
C GLN A 73 6.87 13.05 -5.29
N GLN A 74 7.14 13.98 -6.20
CA GLN A 74 8.28 14.90 -6.09
C GLN A 74 8.13 15.87 -4.91
N MET A 75 6.90 16.32 -4.61
CA MET A 75 6.62 17.19 -3.47
C MET A 75 6.65 16.46 -2.12
N ALA A 76 6.33 15.16 -2.10
CA ALA A 76 6.25 14.35 -0.90
C ALA A 76 6.77 12.91 -1.18
N PRO A 77 8.08 12.70 -1.35
CA PRO A 77 8.64 11.39 -1.69
C PRO A 77 8.41 10.38 -0.57
N ASP A 78 8.08 9.13 -0.95
CA ASP A 78 7.89 8.06 0.01
C ASP A 78 9.18 7.71 0.75
N ARG A 79 9.03 7.36 2.03
CA ARG A 79 10.09 6.79 2.84
C ARG A 79 9.86 5.29 2.90
N LEU A 80 10.71 4.51 2.24
CA LEU A 80 10.63 3.05 2.26
C LEU A 80 11.77 2.45 3.12
N PRO A 81 11.60 1.26 3.71
CA PRO A 81 12.63 0.68 4.58
C PRO A 81 13.88 0.32 3.80
N ALA A 82 15.06 0.66 4.33
CA ALA A 82 16.33 0.29 3.71
C ALA A 82 16.73 -1.19 3.95
N SER A 83 16.07 -1.87 4.89
CA SER A 83 16.37 -3.26 5.28
C SER A 83 15.85 -4.31 4.30
N ARG A 84 14.86 -3.98 3.47
CA ARG A 84 14.35 -4.85 2.39
C ARG A 84 13.77 -4.02 1.24
N HIS A 85 13.89 -4.53 0.02
CA HIS A 85 13.33 -3.88 -1.16
C HIS A 85 11.81 -4.13 -1.24
N LEU A 86 11.03 -3.07 -1.35
CA LEU A 86 9.61 -3.09 -1.73
C LEU A 86 9.49 -2.75 -3.21
N GLN A 87 8.71 -3.52 -3.97
CA GLN A 87 8.44 -3.18 -5.37
C GLN A 87 7.40 -2.04 -5.44
N THR A 88 7.80 -0.87 -5.94
CA THR A 88 6.85 0.23 -6.19
C THR A 88 6.29 0.15 -7.60
N VAL A 89 4.96 0.09 -7.72
CA VAL A 89 4.22 0.15 -8.98
C VAL A 89 3.53 1.51 -9.08
N GLN A 90 3.84 2.25 -10.14
CA GLN A 90 3.40 3.63 -10.34
C GLN A 90 2.17 3.68 -11.25
N LEU A 91 1.03 4.16 -10.73
CA LEU A 91 -0.26 4.20 -11.43
C LEU A 91 -1.00 5.52 -11.18
N GLY A 92 -0.36 6.65 -11.50
CA GLY A 92 -0.89 8.00 -11.29
C GLY A 92 -2.30 8.19 -11.85
N VAL A 93 -3.28 8.43 -10.98
CA VAL A 93 -4.71 8.39 -11.35
C VAL A 93 -5.12 9.48 -12.36
N LEU A 94 -4.41 10.61 -12.43
CA LEU A 94 -4.63 11.62 -13.49
C LEU A 94 -4.33 11.06 -14.90
N GLU A 95 -3.32 10.20 -15.05
CA GLU A 95 -3.00 9.59 -16.34
C GLU A 95 -4.08 8.59 -16.74
N GLY A 96 -4.54 7.76 -15.79
CA GLY A 96 -5.63 6.81 -16.00
C GLY A 96 -6.97 7.48 -16.34
N ALA A 97 -7.33 8.54 -15.63
CA ALA A 97 -8.57 9.30 -15.88
C ALA A 97 -8.59 9.97 -17.26
N MET A 98 -7.43 10.44 -17.76
CA MET A 98 -7.31 11.09 -19.07
C MET A 98 -7.09 10.09 -20.22
N ALA A 99 -6.55 8.89 -19.96
CA ALA A 99 -6.32 7.85 -20.96
C ALA A 99 -7.60 7.39 -21.68
N GLY A 100 -8.76 7.48 -21.00
CA GLY A 100 -10.08 7.17 -21.59
C GLY A 100 -10.55 8.14 -22.69
N TRP A 101 -9.97 9.35 -22.79
CA TRP A 101 -10.46 10.36 -23.73
C TRP A 101 -9.83 10.31 -25.13
N ARG A 102 -8.67 9.68 -25.30
CA ARG A 102 -7.92 9.64 -26.58
C ARG A 102 -8.33 8.51 -27.54
N ARG A 103 -9.60 8.09 -27.54
CA ARG A 103 -10.17 7.12 -28.51
C ARG A 103 -11.56 7.53 -28.99
N ARG A 104 -11.64 8.67 -29.69
CA ARG A 104 -12.72 9.06 -30.63
C ARG A 104 -12.32 10.37 -31.35
N CYS A 105 -11.54 10.22 -32.42
CA CYS A 105 -11.48 11.11 -33.58
C CYS A 105 -11.60 10.21 -34.81
#